data_AF-A0AAV4RUW7-F1
#
_entry.id   AF-A0AAV4RUW7-F1
#
_cell.length_a   1.000
_cell.length_b   1.000
_cell.length_c   1.000
_cell.angle_alpha   90.00
_cell.angle_beta   90.00
_cell.angle_gamma   90.00
#
_symmetry.space_group_name_H-M   'P 1'
#
loop_
_entity.id
_entity.type
_entity.pdbx_description
1 polymer ?
#
loop_
_entity_poly.entity_id
_entity_poly.type
_entity_poly.pdbx_seq_one_letter_code
_entity_poly.pdbx_strand_id
1 'polypeptide(L)'
;MKFIKNNDEVFGGKVTDHWWRIEFQNRGSPHLHMVVWIENHSEFDTEEGKLLLDRNCCCKIPTEEEDPELYELVKKCQIHRHTQTCIKNTSVRCRFNFPRQECDETRIVSHSSDDFLRNGGRICLLKRRKEDAWVNNFHPQLLRLWTGNMDIQPCGSNEAIAYYIAKYLSKAEPEGVHSGIAQAIQQIQREESDISRKMFRICMKILHERQVSAAECAYRLCHIPLRDSS
;
A
#
# COMPACT_ATOMS: atom_id res chain seq x y z
N MET A 1 -9.37 4.50 -10.52
CA MET A 1 -9.28 3.62 -11.72
C MET A 1 -9.50 4.33 -13.04
N LYS A 2 -10.63 5.02 -13.29
CA LYS A 2 -10.91 5.66 -14.60
C LYS A 2 -9.75 6.50 -15.17
N PHE A 3 -9.13 7.35 -14.35
CA PHE A 3 -8.00 8.19 -14.76
C PHE A 3 -6.83 7.36 -15.30
N ILE A 4 -6.37 6.36 -14.56
CA ILE A 4 -5.20 5.55 -14.94
C ILE A 4 -5.51 4.51 -16.04
N LYS A 5 -6.76 4.05 -16.19
CA LYS A 5 -7.14 3.09 -17.24
C LYS A 5 -7.34 3.74 -18.60
N ASN A 6 -7.57 5.04 -18.65
CA ASN A 6 -7.86 5.78 -19.88
C ASN A 6 -6.71 6.72 -20.29
N ASN A 7 -5.53 6.58 -19.65
CA ASN A 7 -4.39 7.45 -19.90
C ASN A 7 -3.09 6.65 -19.79
N ASP A 8 -2.57 6.25 -20.95
CA ASP A 8 -1.38 5.41 -21.06
C ASP A 8 -0.10 6.18 -20.68
N GLU A 9 -0.14 7.52 -20.67
CA GLU A 9 1.00 8.36 -20.31
C GLU A 9 1.32 8.33 -18.81
N VAL A 10 0.34 7.99 -17.95
CA VAL A 10 0.52 8.04 -16.49
C VAL A 10 1.69 7.16 -16.09
N PHE A 11 1.68 5.90 -16.51
CA PHE A 11 2.75 4.94 -16.22
C PHE A 11 3.66 4.65 -17.41
N GLY A 12 3.39 5.24 -18.59
CA GLY A 12 4.22 5.03 -19.80
C GLY A 12 3.86 3.74 -20.53
N GLY A 13 2.59 3.36 -20.43
CA GLY A 13 2.02 2.17 -21.03
C GLY A 13 0.59 2.01 -20.55
N LYS A 14 -0.16 1.20 -21.30
CA LYS A 14 -1.57 0.96 -21.03
C LYS A 14 -1.76 0.08 -19.79
N VAL A 15 -2.65 0.49 -18.89
CA VAL A 15 -3.03 -0.36 -17.75
C VAL A 15 -3.95 -1.49 -18.24
N THR A 16 -3.44 -2.73 -18.24
CA THR A 16 -4.17 -3.91 -18.71
C THR A 16 -4.90 -4.65 -17.61
N ASP A 17 -4.35 -4.64 -16.40
CA ASP A 17 -4.93 -5.30 -15.24
C ASP A 17 -4.75 -4.44 -13.97
N HIS A 18 -5.61 -4.64 -12.98
CA HIS A 18 -5.58 -3.97 -11.70
C HIS A 18 -6.17 -4.85 -10.60
N TRP A 19 -5.68 -4.60 -9.39
CA TRP A 19 -6.31 -5.06 -8.16
C TRP A 19 -6.23 -3.94 -7.14
N TRP A 20 -7.30 -3.69 -6.39
CA TRP A 20 -7.21 -2.82 -5.23
C TRP A 20 -8.17 -3.20 -4.10
N ARG A 21 -7.81 -2.78 -2.89
CA ARG A 21 -8.61 -2.88 -1.67
C ARG A 21 -8.41 -1.64 -0.81
N ILE A 22 -9.51 -1.14 -0.24
CA ILE A 22 -9.51 -0.18 0.85
C ILE A 22 -9.44 -0.92 2.18
N GLU A 23 -8.44 -0.59 2.98
CA GLU A 23 -8.24 -1.07 4.34
C GLU A 23 -8.45 0.07 5.35
N PHE A 24 -9.37 -0.11 6.30
CA PHE A 24 -9.55 0.81 7.42
C PHE A 24 -8.69 0.33 8.60
N GLN A 25 -7.45 0.82 8.66
CA GLN A 25 -6.67 0.69 9.88
C GLN A 25 -7.22 1.73 10.84
N ASN A 26 -7.63 1.34 12.06
CA ASN A 26 -8.24 2.18 13.10
C ASN A 26 -7.32 3.36 13.55
N ARG A 27 -6.97 4.23 12.61
CA ARG A 27 -5.88 5.20 12.57
C ARG A 27 -6.28 6.43 11.72
N GLY A 28 -7.59 6.62 11.53
CA GLY A 28 -8.15 7.74 10.79
C GLY A 28 -8.50 7.39 9.34
N SER A 29 -7.58 7.68 8.41
CA SER A 29 -7.88 7.66 6.97
C SER A 29 -7.90 6.23 6.39
N PRO A 30 -8.75 5.96 5.38
CA PRO A 30 -8.73 4.71 4.64
C PRO A 30 -7.39 4.54 3.90
N HIS A 31 -6.84 3.34 3.89
CA HIS A 31 -5.63 3.02 3.12
C HIS A 31 -5.99 2.28 1.84
N LEU A 32 -5.50 2.77 0.71
CA LEU A 32 -5.60 2.08 -0.58
C LEU A 32 -4.39 1.16 -0.75
N HIS A 33 -4.65 -0.14 -0.86
CA HIS A 33 -3.72 -1.12 -1.38
C HIS A 33 -4.06 -1.38 -2.84
N MET A 34 -3.10 -1.21 -3.75
CA MET A 34 -3.35 -1.30 -5.18
C MET A 34 -2.15 -1.90 -5.91
N VAL A 35 -2.43 -2.70 -6.93
CA VAL A 35 -1.48 -3.23 -7.91
C VAL A 35 -2.03 -2.92 -9.30
N VAL A 36 -1.16 -2.53 -10.22
CA VAL A 36 -1.50 -2.23 -11.62
C VAL A 36 -0.50 -2.92 -12.54
N TRP A 37 -0.99 -3.48 -13.64
CA TRP A 37 -0.18 -4.10 -14.67
C TRP A 37 -0.14 -3.19 -15.89
N ILE A 38 1.07 -2.90 -16.34
CA ILE A 38 1.33 -2.00 -17.46
C ILE A 38 1.76 -2.85 -18.66
N GLU A 39 1.04 -2.72 -19.77
CA GLU A 39 1.33 -3.40 -21.03
C GLU A 39 2.69 -2.97 -21.58
N ASN A 40 3.52 -3.93 -21.99
CA ASN A 40 4.82 -3.71 -22.63
C ASN A 40 5.75 -2.76 -21.86
N HIS A 41 5.66 -2.71 -20.53
CA HIS A 41 6.62 -1.94 -19.74
C HIS A 41 8.02 -2.55 -19.92
N SER A 42 9.01 -1.71 -20.25
CA SER A 42 10.41 -2.15 -20.40
C SER A 42 10.93 -2.80 -19.12
N GLU A 43 11.80 -3.80 -19.25
CA GLU A 43 12.39 -4.49 -18.10
C GLU A 43 13.11 -3.48 -17.20
N PHE A 44 12.95 -3.60 -15.88
CA PHE A 44 13.38 -2.58 -14.92
C PHE A 44 14.89 -2.32 -14.91
N ASP A 45 15.72 -3.26 -15.36
CA ASP A 45 17.18 -3.14 -15.39
C ASP A 45 17.71 -2.50 -16.67
N THR A 46 16.87 -2.34 -17.69
CA THR A 46 17.18 -1.59 -18.92
C THR A 46 17.20 -0.09 -18.66
N GLU A 47 17.93 0.66 -19.47
CA GLU A 47 17.99 2.13 -19.35
C GLU A 47 16.61 2.78 -19.51
N GLU A 48 15.80 2.30 -20.45
CA GLU A 48 14.42 2.78 -20.62
C GLU A 48 13.54 2.44 -19.40
N GLY A 49 13.66 1.22 -18.86
CA GLY A 49 12.95 0.81 -17.66
C GLY A 49 13.31 1.67 -16.44
N LYS A 50 14.59 1.98 -16.25
CA LYS A 50 15.05 2.88 -15.18
C LYS A 50 14.51 4.31 -15.34
N LEU A 51 14.47 4.83 -16.57
CA LEU A 51 13.89 6.16 -16.84
C LEU A 51 12.38 6.19 -16.51
N LEU A 52 11.64 5.14 -16.87
CA LEU A 52 10.24 5.00 -16.49
C LEU A 52 10.08 4.87 -14.97
N LEU A 53 10.95 4.14 -14.30
CA LEU A 53 10.95 4.04 -12.83
C LEU A 53 11.20 5.38 -12.17
N ASP A 54 12.19 6.15 -12.60
CA ASP A 54 12.48 7.48 -12.03
C ASP A 54 11.32 8.45 -12.23
N ARG A 55 10.62 8.33 -13.35
CA ARG A 55 9.42 9.14 -13.66
C ARG A 55 8.22 8.74 -12.80
N ASN A 56 7.99 7.43 -12.63
CA ASN A 56 6.77 6.90 -12.02
C ASN A 56 6.91 6.69 -10.50
N CYS A 57 8.13 6.44 -10.01
CA CYS A 57 8.49 6.18 -8.62
C CYS A 57 9.55 7.20 -8.15
N CYS A 58 9.12 8.42 -7.89
CA CYS A 58 10.00 9.50 -7.48
C CYS A 58 10.15 9.57 -5.96
N CYS A 59 11.28 10.08 -5.48
CA CYS A 59 11.46 10.52 -4.10
C CYS A 59 12.16 11.88 -3.98
N LYS A 60 12.41 12.56 -5.11
CA LYS A 60 13.04 13.89 -5.15
C LYS A 60 12.06 14.92 -4.60
N ILE A 61 12.52 15.76 -3.67
CA ILE A 61 11.87 17.04 -3.39
C ILE A 61 12.27 18.01 -4.51
N PRO A 62 11.33 18.44 -5.39
CA PRO A 62 11.64 19.48 -6.38
C PRO A 62 11.97 20.79 -5.66
N THR A 63 12.66 21.70 -6.34
CA THR A 63 12.79 23.07 -5.82
C THR A 63 11.47 23.83 -5.97
N GLU A 64 11.31 24.89 -5.18
CA GLU A 64 10.11 25.74 -5.26
C GLU A 64 10.01 26.46 -6.61
N GLU A 65 11.14 26.75 -7.26
CA GLU A 65 11.21 27.35 -8.58
C GLU A 65 10.90 26.34 -9.71
N GLU A 66 11.36 25.08 -9.59
CA GLU A 66 11.09 24.03 -10.57
C GLU A 66 9.60 23.67 -10.61
N ASP A 67 8.99 23.48 -9.44
CA ASP A 67 7.62 22.98 -9.32
C ASP A 67 7.00 23.33 -7.96
N PRO A 68 6.45 24.56 -7.81
CA PRO A 68 5.96 25.05 -6.51
C PRO A 68 4.85 24.17 -5.91
N GLU A 69 3.93 23.67 -6.76
CA GLU A 69 2.82 22.86 -6.31
C GLU A 69 3.30 21.48 -5.83
N LEU A 70 4.18 20.81 -6.59
CA LEU A 70 4.70 19.50 -6.16
C LEU A 70 5.59 19.63 -4.93
N TYR A 71 6.39 20.69 -4.84
CA TYR A 71 7.21 20.99 -3.66
C TYR A 71 6.37 21.03 -2.39
N GLU A 72 5.28 21.80 -2.40
CA GLU A 72 4.36 21.90 -1.26
C GLU A 72 3.69 20.55 -0.94
N LEU A 73 3.26 19.81 -1.97
CA LEU A 73 2.64 18.49 -1.78
C LEU A 73 3.61 17.47 -1.18
N VAL A 74 4.85 17.43 -1.66
CA VAL A 74 5.88 16.52 -1.14
C VAL A 74 6.19 16.86 0.32
N LYS A 75 6.38 18.15 0.64
CA LYS A 75 6.62 18.60 2.01
C LYS A 75 5.46 18.28 2.96
N LYS A 76 4.23 18.42 2.48
CA LYS A 76 3.01 18.17 3.26
C LYS A 76 2.72 16.68 3.46
N CYS A 77 2.88 15.87 2.41
CA CYS A 77 2.30 14.51 2.37
C CYS A 77 3.33 13.38 2.33
N GLN A 78 4.57 13.64 1.91
CA GLN A 78 5.56 12.57 1.67
C GLN A 78 6.73 12.53 2.66
N ILE A 79 6.93 13.58 3.46
CA ILE A 79 7.98 13.58 4.48
C ILE A 79 7.59 12.63 5.62
N HIS A 80 8.37 11.57 5.77
CA HIS A 80 8.29 10.66 6.91
C HIS A 80 8.66 11.39 8.20
N ARG A 81 7.77 11.29 9.19
CA ARG A 81 8.03 11.73 10.56
C ARG A 81 7.85 10.54 11.47
N HIS A 82 8.80 10.34 12.37
CA HIS A 82 8.69 9.25 13.34
C HIS A 82 7.45 9.44 14.22
N THR A 83 6.64 8.41 14.27
CA THR A 83 5.50 8.27 15.16
C THR A 83 5.68 7.01 16.01
N GLN A 84 4.83 6.80 17.02
CA GLN A 84 4.85 5.58 17.83
C GLN A 84 4.78 4.30 16.98
N THR A 85 4.15 4.37 15.80
CA THR A 85 4.02 3.22 14.90
C THR A 85 5.30 2.86 14.16
N CYS A 86 6.29 3.76 14.14
CA CYS A 86 7.57 3.58 13.45
C CYS A 86 8.51 2.63 14.20
N ILE A 87 8.32 2.51 15.52
CA ILE A 87 9.09 1.61 16.37
C ILE A 87 8.18 0.45 16.75
N LYS A 88 8.59 -0.78 16.45
CA LYS A 88 7.90 -2.00 16.87
C LYS A 88 8.85 -2.81 17.75
N ASN A 89 8.34 -3.39 18.83
CA ASN A 89 9.06 -4.32 19.70
C ASN A 89 10.46 -3.83 20.10
N THR A 90 10.54 -2.65 20.76
CA THR A 90 11.78 -2.05 21.30
C THR A 90 12.92 -1.80 20.29
N SER A 91 12.65 -1.91 18.98
CA SER A 91 13.65 -1.61 17.94
C SER A 91 14.10 -0.15 17.99
N VAL A 92 15.42 0.07 17.96
CA VAL A 92 16.01 1.41 17.80
C VAL A 92 15.86 1.91 16.36
N ARG A 93 15.66 1.00 15.39
CA ARG A 93 15.52 1.31 13.97
C ARG A 93 14.07 1.48 13.55
N CYS A 94 13.82 2.46 12.68
CA CYS A 94 12.53 2.66 12.05
C CYS A 94 12.12 1.44 11.23
N ARG A 95 10.91 0.91 11.44
CA ARG A 95 10.35 -0.24 10.69
C ARG A 95 10.29 -0.02 9.18
N PHE A 96 10.27 1.25 8.76
CA PHE A 96 10.18 1.66 7.37
C PHE A 96 11.57 1.97 6.77
N ASN A 97 12.64 1.75 7.55
CA ASN A 97 14.03 1.95 7.14
C ASN A 97 14.36 3.42 6.81
N PHE A 98 13.80 4.37 7.56
CA PHE A 98 14.19 5.79 7.51
C PHE A 98 15.32 6.11 8.50
N PRO A 99 16.25 7.01 8.15
CA PRO A 99 16.41 7.64 6.83
C PRO A 99 16.80 6.62 5.75
N ARG A 100 16.27 6.80 4.54
CA ARG A 100 16.60 5.96 3.37
C ARG A 100 18.04 6.22 2.94
N GLN A 101 18.71 5.18 2.46
CA GLN A 101 20.08 5.27 1.98
C GLN A 101 20.17 6.15 0.73
N GLU A 102 21.23 6.95 0.65
CA GLU A 102 21.60 7.72 -0.55
C GLU A 102 22.01 6.78 -1.69
N CYS A 103 21.66 7.15 -2.92
CA CYS A 103 21.96 6.36 -4.10
C CYS A 103 22.09 7.28 -5.31
N ASP A 104 23.23 7.23 -6.01
CA ASP A 104 23.53 8.17 -7.10
C ASP A 104 22.66 7.93 -8.35
N GLU A 105 22.23 6.68 -8.54
CA GLU A 105 21.41 6.22 -9.66
C GLU A 105 20.41 5.15 -9.22
N THR A 106 19.33 5.01 -9.99
CA THR A 106 18.34 3.96 -9.74
C THR A 106 18.87 2.61 -10.21
N ARG A 107 18.82 1.61 -9.32
CA ARG A 107 19.32 0.27 -9.60
C ARG A 107 18.38 -0.82 -9.09
N ILE A 108 18.26 -1.87 -9.90
CA ILE A 108 17.58 -3.10 -9.53
C ILE A 108 18.57 -4.02 -8.83
N VAL A 109 18.16 -4.56 -7.69
CA VAL A 109 18.99 -5.43 -6.87
C VAL A 109 18.43 -6.84 -6.83
N SER A 110 19.32 -7.83 -6.93
CA SER A 110 18.95 -9.23 -6.80
C SER A 110 18.38 -9.53 -5.41
N HIS A 111 17.35 -10.39 -5.36
CA HIS A 111 16.76 -10.90 -4.12
C HIS A 111 17.78 -11.58 -3.18
N SER A 112 18.90 -12.07 -3.72
CA SER A 112 19.97 -12.71 -2.95
C SER A 112 21.06 -11.75 -2.47
N SER A 113 21.00 -10.46 -2.84
CA SER A 113 22.05 -9.50 -2.52
C SER A 113 21.91 -8.91 -1.12
N ASP A 114 23.03 -8.52 -0.52
CA ASP A 114 23.01 -7.77 0.75
C ASP A 114 22.26 -6.43 0.62
N ASP A 115 22.30 -5.82 -0.57
CA ASP A 115 21.59 -4.57 -0.85
C ASP A 115 20.07 -4.75 -0.76
N PHE A 116 19.53 -5.88 -1.23
CA PHE A 116 18.11 -6.20 -1.07
C PHE A 116 17.71 -6.30 0.41
N LEU A 117 18.54 -6.97 1.22
CA LEU A 117 18.32 -7.08 2.66
C LEU A 117 18.41 -5.71 3.36
N ARG A 118 19.44 -4.91 3.02
CA ARG A 118 19.63 -3.54 3.56
C ARG A 118 18.50 -2.60 3.16
N ASN A 119 17.90 -2.79 1.98
CA ASN A 119 16.76 -2.01 1.49
C ASN A 119 15.40 -2.47 2.06
N GLY A 120 15.42 -3.38 3.03
CA GLY A 120 14.23 -3.91 3.68
C GLY A 120 13.38 -4.76 2.74
N GLY A 121 14.03 -5.54 1.87
CA GLY A 121 13.38 -6.46 0.94
C GLY A 121 12.76 -5.79 -0.29
N ARG A 122 13.26 -4.61 -0.67
CA ARG A 122 12.84 -3.90 -1.89
C ARG A 122 13.84 -4.13 -3.01
N ILE A 123 13.32 -4.53 -4.17
CA ILE A 123 14.11 -4.83 -5.37
C ILE A 123 14.66 -3.59 -6.08
N CYS A 124 14.17 -2.40 -5.76
CA CYS A 124 14.57 -1.15 -6.39
C CYS A 124 15.18 -0.21 -5.37
N LEU A 125 16.43 0.18 -5.60
CA LEU A 125 17.08 1.31 -4.94
C LEU A 125 16.92 2.51 -5.86
N LEU A 126 16.07 3.46 -5.46
CA LEU A 126 15.85 4.69 -6.22
C LEU A 126 17.01 5.65 -6.01
N LYS A 127 17.35 6.39 -7.07
CA LYS A 127 18.21 7.56 -7.01
C LYS A 127 17.71 8.51 -5.93
N ARG A 128 18.56 8.82 -4.97
CA ARG A 128 18.20 9.57 -3.77
C ARG A 128 19.38 10.39 -3.27
N ARG A 129 19.17 11.71 -3.19
CA ARG A 129 20.11 12.63 -2.55
C ARG A 129 19.90 12.62 -1.03
N LYS A 130 20.88 13.16 -0.30
CA LYS A 130 20.84 13.26 1.16
C LYS A 130 19.61 13.99 1.68
N GLU A 131 19.21 15.08 1.02
CA GLU A 131 18.04 15.88 1.35
C GLU A 131 16.71 15.12 1.17
N ASP A 132 16.70 14.12 0.29
CA ASP A 132 15.52 13.32 -0.04
C ASP A 132 15.40 12.07 0.87
N ALA A 133 16.31 11.88 1.83
CA ALA A 133 16.41 10.68 2.68
C ALA A 133 15.13 10.36 3.49
N TRP A 134 14.28 11.35 3.72
CA TRP A 134 13.06 11.24 4.53
C TRP A 134 11.77 11.19 3.69
N VAL A 135 11.88 11.17 2.36
CA VAL A 135 10.73 11.22 1.46
C VAL A 135 10.26 9.81 1.13
N ASN A 136 8.98 9.53 1.33
CA ASN A 136 8.34 8.31 0.79
C ASN A 136 8.33 8.33 -0.73
N ASN A 137 8.27 7.15 -1.35
CA ASN A 137 8.21 7.06 -2.80
C ASN A 137 6.81 7.45 -3.29
N PHE A 138 6.74 8.33 -4.30
CA PHE A 138 5.48 8.83 -4.81
C PHE A 138 5.51 8.91 -6.34
N HIS A 139 4.32 8.95 -6.93
CA HIS A 139 4.16 9.27 -8.34
C HIS A 139 3.74 10.73 -8.46
N PRO A 140 4.48 11.61 -9.15
CA PRO A 140 4.22 13.07 -9.16
C PRO A 140 2.78 13.43 -9.55
N GLN A 141 2.30 12.90 -10.67
CA GLN A 141 0.93 13.16 -11.14
C GLN A 141 -0.14 12.61 -10.18
N LEU A 142 0.02 11.40 -9.66
CA LEU A 142 -0.94 10.83 -8.72
C LEU A 142 -0.93 11.58 -7.38
N LEU A 143 0.21 12.12 -6.94
CA LEU A 143 0.29 12.91 -5.73
C LEU A 143 -0.55 14.19 -5.83
N ARG A 144 -0.56 14.85 -6.99
CA ARG A 144 -1.43 16.00 -7.26
C ARG A 144 -2.91 15.65 -7.17
N LEU A 145 -3.30 14.51 -7.74
CA LEU A 145 -4.69 14.06 -7.72
C LEU A 145 -5.13 13.53 -6.35
N TRP A 146 -4.22 12.85 -5.64
CA TRP A 146 -4.50 12.18 -4.38
C TRP A 146 -4.37 13.11 -3.18
N THR A 147 -3.42 14.06 -3.20
CA THR A 147 -3.12 14.98 -2.09
C THR A 147 -2.91 14.29 -0.74
N GLY A 148 -2.41 13.05 -0.77
CA GLY A 148 -2.19 12.22 0.40
C GLY A 148 -0.88 11.44 0.33
N ASN A 149 -0.49 10.86 1.47
CA ASN A 149 0.69 10.00 1.51
C ASN A 149 0.51 8.78 0.59
N MET A 150 1.59 8.35 -0.05
CA MET A 150 1.65 7.12 -0.85
C MET A 150 3.04 6.50 -0.71
N ASP A 151 3.16 5.23 -1.12
CA ASP A 151 4.41 4.49 -1.16
C ASP A 151 4.41 3.64 -2.44
N ILE A 152 4.66 4.30 -3.58
CA ILE A 152 4.68 3.67 -4.90
C ILE A 152 5.99 2.90 -5.05
N GLN A 153 5.91 1.64 -5.49
CA GLN A 153 7.07 0.78 -5.67
C GLN A 153 6.87 -0.12 -6.90
N PRO A 154 7.93 -0.43 -7.67
CA PRO A 154 7.86 -1.48 -8.66
C PRO A 154 7.69 -2.85 -7.98
N CYS A 155 6.94 -3.72 -8.64
CA CYS A 155 6.70 -5.07 -8.14
C CYS A 155 7.76 -6.03 -8.69
N GLY A 156 8.45 -6.74 -7.80
CA GLY A 156 9.64 -7.50 -8.19
C GLY A 156 9.45 -8.91 -8.72
N SER A 157 8.33 -9.57 -8.40
CA SER A 157 8.03 -10.90 -8.94
C SER A 157 6.53 -11.21 -8.85
N ASN A 158 6.07 -12.18 -9.64
CA ASN A 158 4.69 -12.64 -9.59
C ASN A 158 4.33 -13.23 -8.23
N GLU A 159 5.25 -13.94 -7.59
CA GLU A 159 5.08 -14.52 -6.26
C GLU A 159 4.94 -13.41 -5.20
N ALA A 160 5.74 -12.35 -5.30
CA ALA A 160 5.65 -11.19 -4.40
C ALA A 160 4.30 -10.47 -4.56
N ILE A 161 3.81 -10.34 -5.80
CA ILE A 161 2.48 -9.76 -6.08
C ILE A 161 1.38 -10.65 -5.53
N ALA A 162 1.42 -11.95 -5.82
CA ALA A 162 0.43 -12.91 -5.33
C ALA A 162 0.39 -12.93 -3.80
N TYR A 163 1.57 -12.93 -3.15
CA TYR A 163 1.68 -12.82 -1.70
C TYR A 163 1.13 -11.50 -1.17
N TYR A 164 1.42 -10.37 -1.83
CA TYR A 164 0.88 -9.06 -1.44
C TYR A 164 -0.64 -9.06 -1.49
N ILE A 165 -1.23 -9.50 -2.60
CA ILE A 165 -2.68 -9.59 -2.77
C ILE A 165 -3.28 -10.53 -1.72
N ALA A 166 -2.74 -11.74 -1.56
CA ALA A 166 -3.21 -12.70 -0.56
C ALA A 166 -3.12 -12.16 0.87
N LYS A 167 -2.02 -11.48 1.20
CA LYS A 167 -1.82 -10.83 2.50
C LYS A 167 -2.89 -9.79 2.77
N TYR A 168 -3.19 -8.92 1.80
CA TYR A 168 -4.18 -7.87 2.00
C TYR A 168 -5.62 -8.32 1.77
N LEU A 169 -5.87 -9.44 1.10
CA LEU A 169 -7.18 -10.10 1.09
C LEU A 169 -7.48 -10.79 2.42
N SER A 170 -6.48 -11.49 2.98
CA SER A 170 -6.62 -12.25 4.22
C SER A 170 -6.34 -11.45 5.49
N LYS A 171 -5.90 -10.19 5.36
CA LYS A 171 -5.64 -9.32 6.51
C LYS A 171 -6.92 -9.13 7.31
N ALA A 172 -6.97 -9.86 8.43
CA ALA A 172 -8.05 -9.77 9.40
C ALA A 172 -8.16 -8.32 9.89
N GLU A 173 -9.39 -7.87 10.05
CA GLU A 173 -9.64 -6.58 10.67
C GLU A 173 -9.26 -6.63 12.15
N PRO A 174 -8.87 -5.48 12.73
CA PRO A 174 -8.38 -5.44 14.10
C PRO A 174 -9.35 -6.13 15.05
N GLU A 175 -8.74 -7.01 15.83
CA GLU A 175 -9.20 -7.75 16.98
C GLU A 175 -9.98 -6.90 18.00
N GLY A 176 -11.18 -6.45 17.64
CA GLY A 176 -12.22 -5.90 18.53
C GLY A 176 -13.28 -6.94 18.88
N VAL A 177 -12.98 -8.22 18.65
CA VAL A 177 -13.90 -9.36 18.63
C VAL A 177 -13.55 -10.38 19.74
N HIS A 178 -13.04 -9.95 20.90
CA HIS A 178 -12.18 -10.86 21.67
C HIS A 178 -12.84 -11.75 22.74
N SER A 179 -14.08 -11.52 23.16
CA SER A 179 -14.70 -12.41 24.16
C SER A 179 -16.15 -12.78 23.86
N GLY A 180 -17.02 -11.79 23.58
CA GLY A 180 -18.45 -12.03 23.34
C GLY A 180 -18.72 -12.89 22.11
N ILE A 181 -18.10 -12.56 20.97
CA ILE A 181 -18.20 -13.36 19.73
C ILE A 181 -17.55 -14.74 19.91
N ALA A 182 -16.37 -14.81 20.53
CA ALA A 182 -15.68 -16.09 20.75
C ALA A 182 -16.51 -17.05 21.62
N GLN A 183 -17.12 -16.54 22.70
CA GLN A 183 -18.04 -17.31 23.54
C GLN A 183 -19.31 -17.71 22.77
N ALA A 184 -19.89 -16.80 21.99
CA ALA A 184 -21.07 -17.09 21.18
C ALA A 184 -20.78 -18.14 20.10
N ILE A 185 -19.61 -18.09 19.46
CA ILE A 185 -19.16 -19.10 18.48
C ILE A 185 -19.01 -20.46 19.17
N GLN A 186 -18.35 -20.53 20.34
CA GLN A 186 -18.24 -21.78 21.10
C GLN A 186 -19.60 -22.35 21.48
N GLN A 187 -20.56 -21.50 21.88
CA GLN A 187 -21.90 -21.93 22.24
C GLN A 187 -22.64 -22.50 21.01
N ILE A 188 -22.60 -21.81 19.87
CA ILE A 188 -23.22 -22.26 18.60
C ILE A 188 -22.58 -23.57 18.10
N GLN A 189 -21.27 -23.74 18.26
CA GLN A 189 -20.58 -24.98 17.87
C GLN A 189 -21.09 -26.21 18.65
N ARG A 190 -21.46 -26.03 19.92
CA ARG A 190 -21.97 -27.09 20.80
C ARG A 190 -23.42 -27.46 20.56
N GLU A 191 -24.20 -26.65 19.83
CA GLU A 191 -25.60 -26.96 19.52
C GLU A 191 -25.70 -28.16 18.57
N GLU A 192 -26.69 -29.04 18.74
CA GLU A 192 -27.00 -30.05 17.72
C GLU A 192 -27.80 -29.42 16.58
N SER A 193 -27.08 -29.03 15.52
CA SER A 193 -27.67 -28.55 14.27
C SER A 193 -26.69 -28.76 13.10
N ASP A 194 -27.20 -28.68 11.87
CA ASP A 194 -26.38 -28.76 10.67
C ASP A 194 -25.33 -27.64 10.60
N ILE A 195 -24.16 -27.96 10.06
CA ILE A 195 -22.99 -27.07 9.93
C ILE A 195 -23.37 -25.77 9.22
N SER A 196 -24.22 -25.81 8.19
CA SER A 196 -24.62 -24.64 7.42
C SER A 196 -25.37 -23.62 8.28
N ARG A 197 -26.25 -24.10 9.17
CA ARG A 197 -26.98 -23.23 10.13
C ARG A 197 -26.05 -22.65 11.19
N LYS A 198 -25.09 -23.43 11.68
CA LYS A 198 -24.07 -22.95 12.61
C LYS A 198 -23.23 -21.84 11.98
N MET A 199 -22.74 -22.06 10.76
CA MET A 199 -21.97 -21.07 10.00
C MET A 199 -22.76 -19.79 9.77
N PHE A 200 -24.03 -19.89 9.37
CA PHE A 200 -24.89 -18.72 9.18
C PHE A 200 -25.07 -17.91 10.48
N ARG A 201 -25.34 -18.57 11.61
CA ARG A 201 -25.48 -17.90 12.92
C ARG A 201 -24.17 -17.23 13.35
N ILE A 202 -23.03 -17.89 13.15
CA ILE A 202 -21.70 -17.33 13.42
C ILE A 202 -21.49 -16.08 12.56
N CYS A 203 -21.78 -16.15 11.25
CA CYS A 203 -21.68 -15.00 10.36
C CYS A 203 -22.56 -13.84 10.81
N MET A 204 -23.83 -14.09 11.16
CA MET A 204 -24.75 -13.04 11.63
C MET A 204 -24.29 -12.40 12.94
N LYS A 205 -23.79 -13.20 13.88
CA LYS A 205 -23.25 -12.70 15.15
C LYS A 205 -22.03 -11.80 14.92
N ILE A 206 -21.10 -12.24 14.07
CA ILE A 206 -19.94 -11.44 13.66
C ILE A 206 -20.41 -10.14 13.02
N LEU A 207 -21.37 -10.19 12.08
CA LEU A 207 -21.88 -8.99 11.40
C LEU A 207 -22.53 -7.99 12.37
N HIS A 208 -23.29 -8.45 13.37
CA HIS A 208 -23.98 -7.58 14.32
C HIS A 208 -23.06 -6.93 15.34
N GLU A 209 -22.02 -7.64 15.79
CA GLU A 209 -21.13 -7.16 16.84
C GLU A 209 -19.85 -6.53 16.29
N ARG A 210 -19.64 -6.59 14.97
CA ARG A 210 -18.48 -5.98 14.33
C ARG A 210 -18.54 -4.47 14.47
N GLN A 211 -17.54 -3.94 15.16
CA GLN A 211 -17.26 -2.52 15.18
C GLN A 211 -16.53 -2.13 13.89
N VAL A 212 -17.01 -1.07 13.24
CA VAL A 212 -16.39 -0.48 12.06
C VAL A 212 -16.10 0.99 12.35
N SER A 213 -15.07 1.54 11.70
CA SER A 213 -14.80 2.97 11.78
C SER A 213 -15.91 3.79 11.13
N ALA A 214 -16.06 5.07 11.52
CA ALA A 214 -17.03 5.97 10.90
C ALA A 214 -16.83 6.09 9.37
N ALA A 215 -15.58 6.14 8.91
CA ALA A 215 -15.25 6.16 7.48
C ALA A 215 -15.69 4.88 6.78
N GLU A 216 -15.44 3.72 7.38
CA GLU A 216 -15.91 2.45 6.81
C GLU A 216 -17.43 2.38 6.74
N CYS A 217 -18.12 2.82 7.80
CA CYS A 217 -19.58 2.89 7.83
C CYS A 217 -20.11 3.73 6.67
N ALA A 218 -19.52 4.91 6.44
CA ALA A 218 -19.87 5.78 5.31
C ALA A 218 -19.67 5.08 3.96
N TYR A 219 -18.54 4.40 3.75
CA TYR A 219 -18.31 3.65 2.50
C TYR A 219 -19.37 2.57 2.29
N ARG A 220 -19.74 1.83 3.36
CA ARG A 220 -20.74 0.76 3.29
C ARG A 220 -22.15 1.29 3.02
N LEU A 221 -22.58 2.31 3.76
CA LEU A 221 -23.91 2.91 3.63
C LEU A 221 -24.10 3.60 2.28
N CYS A 222 -23.03 4.20 1.74
CA CYS A 222 -23.05 4.84 0.42
C CYS A 222 -22.78 3.87 -0.73
N HIS A 223 -22.68 2.56 -0.47
CA HIS A 223 -22.36 1.54 -1.47
C HIS A 223 -21.07 1.84 -2.27
N ILE A 224 -20.09 2.48 -1.63
CA ILE A 224 -18.79 2.73 -2.23
C ILE A 224 -18.00 1.41 -2.24
N PRO A 225 -17.48 0.95 -3.38
CA PRO A 225 -16.74 -0.30 -3.44
C PRO A 225 -15.49 -0.27 -2.54
N LEU A 226 -15.30 -1.34 -1.76
CA LEU A 226 -14.15 -1.51 -0.86
C LEU A 226 -12.99 -2.26 -1.51
N ARG A 227 -13.22 -2.86 -2.67
CA ARG A 227 -12.26 -3.62 -3.45
C ARG A 227 -12.79 -3.77 -4.87
N ASP A 228 -11.88 -3.99 -5.81
CA ASP A 228 -12.20 -4.29 -7.21
C ASP A 228 -10.95 -4.86 -7.91
N SER A 229 -11.17 -5.59 -8.99
CA SER A 229 -10.14 -6.15 -9.87
C SER A 229 -10.69 -6.28 -11.29
N SER A 230 -9.82 -6.40 -12.30
CA SER A 230 -10.27 -6.68 -13.68
C SER A 230 -10.99 -8.01 -13.83
#